data_AF-B8GL04-F1
#
_entry.id   AF-B8GL04-F1
#
_cell.length_a   1.000
_cell.length_b   1.000
_cell.length_c   1.000
_cell.angle_alpha   90.00
_cell.angle_beta   90.00
_cell.angle_gamma   90.00
#
_symmetry.space_group_name_H-M   'P 1'
#
loop_
_entity.id
_entity.type
_entity.pdbx_description
1 polymer ?
#
loop_
_entity_poly.entity_id
_entity_poly.type
_entity_poly.pdbx_seq_one_letter_code
_entity_poly.pdbx_strand_id
1 'polypeptide(L)'
;MRVNVYAEEMTDRIEIINKEIEGQSFTGVRFYLELPATVNGCQYQGPFIHRPGDDDSSAVTFWGKRDMRHVLRKALALLDEHYED
;
A
#
# COMPACT_ATOMS: atom_id res chain seq x y z
N MET A 1 13.70 2.57 12.64
CA MET A 1 12.42 3.28 12.47
C MET A 1 11.37 2.28 12.05
N ARG A 2 10.15 2.34 12.60
CA ARG A 2 9.04 1.44 12.25
C ARG A 2 7.94 2.25 11.57
N VAL A 3 7.38 1.71 10.48
CA VAL A 3 6.15 2.21 9.86
C VAL A 3 5.11 1.12 10.05
N ASN A 4 4.00 1.45 10.70
CA ASN A 4 2.86 0.54 10.84
C ASN A 4 1.79 1.00 9.85
N VAL A 5 1.20 0.04 9.13
CA VAL A 5 0.04 0.24 8.26
C VAL A 5 -0.98 -0.78 8.73
N TYR A 6 -2.20 -0.34 9.04
CA TYR A 6 -3.25 -1.22 9.53
C TYR A 6 -4.06 -1.79 8.36
N ALA A 7 -4.60 -3.00 8.53
CA ALA A 7 -5.34 -3.68 7.47
C ALA A 7 -6.58 -2.88 7.04
N GLU A 8 -7.19 -2.15 7.98
CA GLU A 8 -8.33 -1.25 7.79
C GLU A 8 -8.02 -0.04 6.92
N GLU A 9 -6.74 0.28 6.71
CA GLU A 9 -6.30 1.33 5.79
C GLU A 9 -5.94 0.77 4.41
N MET A 10 -5.68 -0.54 4.31
CA MET A 10 -5.18 -1.17 3.08
C MET A 10 -6.29 -1.37 2.05
N THR A 11 -5.90 -1.30 0.77
CA THR A 11 -6.80 -1.50 -0.37
C THR A 11 -6.16 -2.38 -1.43
N ASP A 12 -6.97 -2.84 -2.38
CA ASP A 12 -6.50 -3.52 -3.59
C ASP A 12 -5.90 -2.55 -4.63
N ARG A 13 -5.92 -1.24 -4.38
CA ARG A 13 -5.35 -0.25 -5.28
C ARG A 13 -3.83 -0.22 -5.15
N ILE A 14 -3.20 -1.03 -6.00
CA ILE A 14 -1.76 -1.22 -6.05
C ILE A 14 -1.23 -0.78 -7.42
N GLU A 15 -0.15 -0.01 -7.42
CA GLU A 15 0.45 0.53 -8.64
C GLU A 15 1.93 0.17 -8.74
N ILE A 16 2.39 -0.24 -9.94
CA ILE A 16 3.81 -0.31 -10.25
C ILE A 16 4.25 1.08 -10.71
N ILE A 17 5.19 1.67 -9.97
CA ILE A 17 5.73 2.98 -10.32
C ILE A 17 7.18 2.87 -10.76
N ASN A 18 7.57 3.73 -11.69
CA ASN A 18 8.94 3.84 -12.13
C ASN A 18 9.45 5.27 -11.93
N LYS A 19 10.70 5.40 -11.55
CA LYS A 19 11.39 6.68 -11.45
C LYS A 19 12.77 6.56 -12.10
N GLU A 20 13.10 7.51 -12.95
CA GLU A 20 14.44 7.61 -13.52
C GLU A 20 15.26 8.63 -12.71
N ILE A 21 16.45 8.23 -12.27
CA ILE A 21 17.41 9.09 -11.59
C ILE A 21 18.77 8.82 -12.23
N GLU A 22 19.39 9.86 -12.78
CA GLU A 22 20.74 9.78 -13.38
C GLU A 22 20.87 8.65 -14.44
N GLY A 23 19.84 8.45 -15.26
CA GLY A 23 19.82 7.42 -16.31
C GLY A 23 19.56 6.00 -15.80
N GLN A 24 19.35 5.81 -14.49
CA GLN A 24 18.93 4.53 -13.92
C GLN A 24 17.43 4.53 -13.63
N SER A 25 16.73 3.51 -14.12
CA SER A 25 15.32 3.26 -13.78
C SER A 25 15.20 2.47 -12.49
N PHE A 26 14.36 2.98 -11.59
CA PHE A 26 13.98 2.36 -10.32
C PHE A 26 12.51 1.97 -10.40
N THR A 27 12.21 0.73 -10.05
CA THR A 27 10.83 0.23 -9.97
C THR A 27 10.42 0.08 -8.51
N GLY A 28 9.24 0.57 -8.18
CA GLY A 28 8.61 0.43 -6.88
C GLY A 28 7.19 -0.12 -7.00
N VAL A 29 6.70 -0.65 -5.89
CA VAL A 29 5.27 -1.00 -5.72
C VAL A 29 4.69 -0.03 -4.72
N ARG A 30 3.60 0.62 -5.11
CA ARG A 30 2.85 1.57 -4.30
C ARG A 30 1.54 0.93 -3.87
N PHE A 31 1.28 0.97 -2.58
CA PHE A 31 0.01 0.61 -1.97
C PHE A 31 -0.70 1.90 -1.58
N TYR A 32 -1.86 2.16 -2.18
CA TYR A 32 -2.72 3.26 -1.77
C TYR A 32 -3.51 2.87 -0.53
N LEU A 33 -3.60 3.82 0.40
CA LEU A 33 -4.27 3.68 1.68
C LEU A 33 -5.48 4.58 1.71
N GLU A 34 -6.55 4.06 2.28
CA GLU A 34 -7.79 4.79 2.49
C GLU A 34 -7.92 5.19 3.95
N LEU A 35 -8.65 6.29 4.22
CA LEU A 35 -8.87 6.78 5.57
C LEU A 35 -10.00 5.97 6.22
N PRO A 36 -9.73 5.22 7.31
CA PRO A 36 -10.79 4.63 8.09
C PRO A 36 -11.50 5.73 8.88
N ALA A 37 -12.83 5.80 8.77
CA ALA A 37 -13.64 6.79 9.47
C ALA A 37 -14.91 6.16 10.04
N THR A 38 -15.23 6.50 11.29
CA THR A 38 -16.52 6.14 11.87
C THR A 38 -17.51 7.30 11.70
N VAL A 39 -18.59 7.08 10.96
CA VAL A 39 -19.66 8.08 10.78
C VAL A 39 -20.95 7.49 11.30
N ASN A 40 -21.55 8.15 12.29
CA ASN A 40 -22.78 7.69 12.97
C ASN A 40 -22.69 6.24 13.49
N GLY A 41 -21.52 5.83 13.96
CA GLY A 41 -21.28 4.48 14.49
C GLY A 41 -21.01 3.40 13.43
N CYS A 42 -21.11 3.74 12.14
CA CYS A 42 -20.73 2.85 11.05
C CYS A 42 -19.29 3.11 10.62
N GLN A 43 -18.54 2.04 10.34
CA GLN A 43 -17.19 2.15 9.80
C GLN A 43 -17.27 2.34 8.28
N TYR A 44 -16.49 3.29 7.78
CA TYR A 44 -16.30 3.59 6.39
C TYR A 44 -14.82 3.59 6.08
N GLN A 45 -14.50 3.20 4.85
CA GLN A 45 -13.18 3.28 4.28
C GLN A 45 -13.34 3.95 2.91
N GLY A 46 -12.49 4.93 2.62
CA GLY A 46 -12.51 5.60 1.35
C GLY A 46 -11.28 6.48 1.12
N PRO A 47 -11.04 6.86 -0.15
CA PRO A 47 -9.93 7.73 -0.49
C PRO A 47 -10.02 9.05 0.26
N PHE A 48 -8.87 9.60 0.64
CA PHE A 48 -8.84 10.94 1.20
C PHE A 48 -8.96 11.95 0.06
N ILE A 49 -10.05 12.72 0.08
CA ILE A 49 -10.38 13.68 -0.97
C ILE A 49 -10.47 15.07 -0.32
N HIS A 50 -9.50 15.96 -0.57
CA HIS A 50 -9.57 17.32 -0.05
C HIS A 50 -10.58 18.18 -0.84
N ARG A 51 -10.71 17.97 -2.15
CA ARG A 51 -11.70 18.63 -3.03
C ARG A 51 -12.27 17.66 -4.07
N PRO A 52 -13.48 17.89 -4.61
CA PRO A 52 -14.03 17.03 -5.66
C PRO A 52 -13.08 16.89 -6.84
N GLY A 53 -12.68 15.66 -7.14
CA GLY A 53 -11.73 15.34 -8.22
C GLY A 53 -10.27 15.21 -7.78
N ASP A 54 -9.93 15.58 -6.54
CA ASP A 54 -8.63 15.29 -5.96
C ASP A 54 -8.57 13.84 -5.45
N ASP A 55 -7.36 13.29 -5.41
CA ASP A 55 -7.05 12.02 -4.78
C ASP A 55 -5.78 12.18 -3.96
N ASP A 56 -5.99 12.65 -2.73
CA ASP A 56 -4.95 12.92 -1.73
C ASP A 56 -4.75 11.70 -0.82
N SER A 57 -5.17 10.52 -1.27
CA SER A 57 -5.00 9.27 -0.54
C SER A 57 -3.55 9.05 -0.18
N SER A 58 -3.33 8.63 1.07
CA SER A 58 -1.99 8.28 1.51
C SER A 58 -1.48 7.05 0.74
N ALA A 59 -0.17 6.91 0.61
CA ALA A 59 0.40 5.74 -0.04
C ALA A 59 1.75 5.38 0.54
N VAL A 60 2.02 4.07 0.64
CA VAL A 60 3.36 3.55 0.97
C VAL A 60 3.97 2.95 -0.28
N THR A 61 5.16 3.43 -0.62
CA THR A 61 5.92 2.94 -1.77
C THR A 61 7.16 2.19 -1.31
N PHE A 62 7.28 0.94 -1.75
CA PHE A 62 8.48 0.14 -1.56
C PHE A 62 9.29 0.12 -2.86
N TRP A 63 10.49 0.69 -2.84
CA TRP A 63 11.44 0.67 -3.95
C TRP A 63 12.39 -0.51 -3.76
N GLY A 64 12.30 -1.53 -4.62
CA GLY A 64 13.00 -2.80 -4.32
C GLY A 64 13.48 -3.62 -5.51
N LYS A 65 13.49 -3.07 -6.74
CA LYS A 65 13.86 -3.80 -7.96
C LYS A 65 13.15 -5.16 -8.03
N ARG A 66 13.78 -6.20 -8.62
CA ARG A 66 13.22 -7.56 -8.69
C ARG A 66 13.25 -8.31 -7.34
N ASP A 67 14.09 -7.87 -6.41
CA ASP A 67 14.37 -8.61 -5.17
C ASP A 67 13.19 -8.55 -4.19
N MET A 68 12.40 -7.49 -4.23
CA MET A 68 11.20 -7.35 -3.41
C MET A 68 10.18 -8.47 -3.60
N ARG A 69 10.10 -9.06 -4.80
CA ARG A 69 9.20 -10.18 -5.07
C ARG A 69 9.49 -11.37 -4.16
N HIS A 70 10.75 -11.63 -3.84
CA HIS A 70 11.13 -12.72 -2.93
C HIS A 70 10.65 -12.42 -1.50
N VAL A 71 10.83 -11.17 -1.04
CA VAL A 71 10.40 -10.75 0.30
C VAL A 71 8.89 -10.82 0.46
N LEU A 72 8.12 -10.30 -0.52
CA LEU A 72 6.66 -10.32 -0.48
C LEU A 72 6.10 -11.75 -0.47
N ARG A 73 6.68 -12.65 -1.28
CA ARG A 73 6.30 -14.07 -1.27
C ARG A 73 6.56 -14.74 0.06
N LYS A 74 7.70 -14.44 0.69
CA LYS A 74 8.01 -14.96 2.03
C LYS A 74 7.01 -14.43 3.06
N ALA A 75 6.66 -13.15 3.00
CA ALA A 75 5.67 -12.56 3.90
C ALA A 75 4.29 -13.21 3.74
N LEU A 76 3.84 -13.43 2.49
CA LEU A 76 2.60 -14.17 2.20
C LEU A 76 2.66 -15.59 2.76
N ALA A 77 3.70 -16.36 2.44
CA ALA A 77 3.83 -17.74 2.93
C ALA A 77 3.80 -17.84 4.47
N LEU A 78 4.32 -16.85 5.19
CA LEU A 78 4.24 -16.80 6.66
C LEU A 78 2.83 -16.47 7.17
N LEU A 79 2.07 -15.67 6.44
CA LEU A 79 0.67 -15.40 6.77
C LEU A 79 -0.19 -16.64 6.48
N ASP A 80 0.00 -17.26 5.31
CA ASP A 80 -0.69 -18.49 4.89
C ASP A 80 -0.46 -19.61 5.93
N GLU A 81 0.81 -19.84 6.34
CA GLU A 81 1.16 -20.80 7.40
C GLU A 81 0.49 -20.48 8.74
N HIS A 82 0.33 -19.20 9.08
CA HIS A 82 -0.30 -18.78 10.33
C HIS A 82 -1.82 -18.98 10.34
N TYR A 83 -2.48 -18.74 9.20
CA TYR A 83 -3.93 -18.83 9.06
C TYR A 83 -4.42 -20.19 8.56
N GLU A 84 -3.51 -21.13 8.27
CA GLU A 84 -3.80 -22.43 7.66
C GLU A 84 -4.46 -22.34 6.27
N ASP A 85 -4.14 -21.28 5.53
CA ASP A 85 -4.61 -21.02 4.16
C ASP A 85 -3.67 -21.61 3.07
#